data_AF-A0A831YJ73-F1
#
_entry.id   AF-A0A831YJ73-F1
#
_cell.length_a   1.000
_cell.length_b   1.000
_cell.length_c   1.000
_cell.angle_alpha   90.00
_cell.angle_beta   90.00
_cell.angle_gamma   90.00
#
_symmetry.space_group_name_H-M   'P 1'
#
loop_
_entity.id
_entity.type
_entity.pdbx_description
1 polymer ?
#
loop_
_entity_poly.entity_id
_entity_poly.type
_entity_poly.pdbx_seq_one_letter_code
_entity_poly.pdbx_strand_id
1 'polypeptide(L)' 'MEPLHALALATAVYAVLLAVTYAVMVLKSPQPYRRPRAREVAALLLILAVFFALGYLLLVGLG' A
#
# COMPACT_ATOMS: atom_id res chain seq x y z
N MET A 1 -1.75 19.88 11.25
CA MET A 1 -0.69 19.03 10.68
C MET A 1 -0.41 19.54 9.28
N GLU A 2 0.85 19.61 8.85
CA GLU A 2 1.11 19.96 7.45
C GLU A 2 0.43 18.91 6.55
N PRO A 3 -0.18 19.32 5.42
CA PRO A 3 -0.94 18.41 4.57
C PRO A 3 -0.11 17.23 4.05
N LEU A 4 1.20 17.45 3.85
CA LEU A 4 2.16 16.41 3.50
C LEU A 4 2.33 15.34 4.59
N HIS A 5 2.36 15.75 5.87
CA HIS A 5 2.44 14.84 7.01
C HIS A 5 1.16 14.00 7.14
N ALA A 6 -0.01 14.60 6.90
CA ALA A 6 -1.28 13.87 6.90
C ALA A 6 -1.33 12.83 5.76
N LEU A 7 -0.86 13.18 4.57
CA LEU A 7 -0.75 12.24 3.45
C LEU A 7 0.21 11.09 3.76
N ALA A 8 1.40 11.39 4.28
CA ALA A 8 2.37 10.37 4.67
C ALA A 8 1.80 9.40 5.72
N LEU A 9 1.09 9.92 6.72
CA LEU A 9 0.41 9.10 7.73
C LEU A 9 -0.68 8.22 7.10
N ALA A 10 -1.50 8.77 6.22
CA ALA A 10 -2.55 8.03 5.53
C ALA A 10 -1.95 6.90 4.66
N THR A 11 -0.87 7.16 3.95
CA THR A 11 -0.16 6.15 3.16
C THR A 11 0.47 5.07 4.04
N ALA A 12 1.05 5.44 5.19
CA ALA A 12 1.59 4.46 6.13
C ALA A 12 0.50 3.53 6.69
N VAL A 13 -0.65 4.09 7.09
CA VAL A 13 -1.80 3.30 7.55
C VAL A 13 -2.31 2.37 6.44
N TYR A 14 -2.42 2.88 5.22
CA TYR A 14 -2.83 2.08 4.07
C TYR A 14 -1.83 0.95 3.76
N ALA A 15 -0.52 1.21 3.86
CA ALA A 15 0.52 0.20 3.70
C ALA A 15 0.41 -0.94 4.72
N VAL A 16 0.14 -0.61 5.99
CA VAL A 16 -0.06 -1.62 7.04
C VAL A 16 -1.30 -2.47 6.73
N LEU A 17 -2.43 -1.85 6.38
CA LEU A 17 -3.66 -2.58 6.05
C LEU A 17 -3.48 -3.50 4.84
N LEU A 18 -2.81 -3.00 3.80
CA LEU A 18 -2.55 -3.74 2.58
C LEU A 18 -1.63 -4.94 2.85
N ALA A 19 -0.56 -4.74 3.65
CA ALA A 19 0.34 -5.81 4.05
C ALA A 19 -0.34 -6.87 4.91
N VAL A 20 -1.18 -6.48 5.87
CA VAL A 20 -1.96 -7.42 6.69
C VAL A 20 -2.94 -8.22 5.84
N THR A 21 -3.66 -7.54 4.94
CA THR A 21 -4.61 -8.20 4.02
C THR A 21 -3.89 -9.23 3.16
N TYR A 22 -2.75 -8.86 2.60
CA TYR A 22 -1.92 -9.76 1.81
C TYR A 22 -1.42 -10.95 2.64
N ALA A 23 -0.91 -10.71 3.85
CA ALA A 23 -0.43 -11.77 4.73
C ALA A 23 -1.54 -12.78 5.07
N VAL A 24 -2.77 -12.30 5.33
CA VAL A 24 -3.93 -13.16 5.58
C VAL A 24 -4.27 -14.00 4.34
N MET A 25 -4.23 -13.40 3.14
CA MET A 25 -4.45 -14.13 1.89
C MET A 25 -3.39 -15.22 1.67
N VAL A 26 -2.10 -14.88 1.84
CA VAL A 26 -0.99 -15.84 1.70
C VAL A 26 -1.12 -16.98 2.71
N LEU A 27 -1.51 -16.70 3.95
CA LEU A 27 -1.67 -17.72 4.99
C LEU A 27 -2.81 -18.71 4.68
N LYS A 28 -3.91 -18.22 4.08
CA LYS A 28 -5.06 -19.03 3.65
C LYS A 28 -4.85 -19.75 2.32
N SER A 29 -3.85 -19.36 1.54
CA SER A 29 -3.58 -19.95 0.23
C SER A 29 -3.11 -21.42 0.33
N PRO A 30 -3.42 -22.27 -0.68
CA PRO A 30 -2.93 -23.65 -0.75
C PRO A 30 -1.40 -23.70 -0.74
N GLN A 31 -0.80 -24.81 -0.27
CA GLN A 31 0.66 -24.95 -0.11
C GLN A 31 1.54 -24.39 -1.25
N PRO A 32 1.25 -24.61 -2.56
CA PRO A 32 2.09 -24.05 -3.63
C PRO A 32 2.08 -22.52 -3.75
N TYR A 33 1.14 -21.83 -3.09
CA TYR A 33 0.95 -20.37 -3.12
C TYR A 33 1.15 -19.71 -1.76
N ARG A 34 1.59 -20.48 -0.76
CA ARG A 34 1.74 -20.00 0.64
C ARG A 34 3.00 -19.17 0.87
N ARG A 35 3.83 -18.96 -0.17
CA ARG A 35 5.05 -18.15 -0.11
C ARG A 35 4.86 -16.85 -0.88
N PRO A 36 5.24 -15.71 -0.30
CA PRO A 36 5.16 -14.45 -1.00
C PRO A 36 6.11 -14.45 -2.21
N ARG A 37 5.58 -14.10 -3.38
CA ARG A 37 6.36 -13.99 -4.61
C ARG A 37 6.85 -12.56 -4.77
N ALA A 38 8.06 -12.39 -5.33
CA ALA A 38 8.62 -11.07 -5.62
C ALA A 38 7.68 -10.21 -6.49
N ARG A 39 6.92 -10.83 -7.41
CA ARG A 39 5.91 -10.13 -8.23
C ARG A 39 4.75 -9.56 -7.41
N GLU A 40 4.31 -10.27 -6.38
CA GLU A 40 3.22 -9.82 -5.49
C GLU A 40 3.69 -8.66 -4.61
N VAL A 41 4.92 -8.75 -4.09
CA VAL A 41 5.55 -7.65 -3.36
C VAL A 41 5.75 -6.41 -4.25
N ALA A 42 6.18 -6.61 -5.49
CA ALA A 42 6.30 -5.51 -6.46
C ALA A 42 4.95 -4.85 -6.76
N ALA A 43 3.87 -5.64 -6.88
CA ALA A 43 2.52 -5.12 -7.06
C ALA A 43 2.05 -4.30 -5.84
N LEU A 44 2.32 -4.78 -4.62
CA LEU A 44 2.03 -4.04 -3.39
C LEU A 44 2.75 -2.68 -3.36
N LEU A 45 4.05 -2.66 -3.68
CA LEU A 45 4.83 -1.43 -3.75
C LEU A 45 4.29 -0.47 -4.83
N LEU A 46 3.91 -0.99 -5.99
CA LEU A 46 3.31 -0.20 -7.06
C LEU A 46 1.98 0.44 -6.62
N ILE A 47 1.12 -0.32 -5.95
CA ILE A 47 -0.16 0.17 -5.41
C ILE A 47 0.10 1.32 -4.42
N LEU A 48 1.08 1.17 -3.53
CA LEU A 48 1.44 2.22 -2.57
C LEU A 48 2.01 3.47 -3.25
N ALA A 49 2.85 3.30 -4.26
CA ALA A 49 3.40 4.41 -5.03
C ALA A 49 2.29 5.19 -5.75
N VAL A 50 1.34 4.48 -6.39
CA VAL A 50 0.19 5.10 -7.06
C VAL A 50 -0.72 5.81 -6.06
N PHE A 51 -1.01 5.19 -4.91
CA PHE A 51 -1.82 5.80 -3.86
C PHE A 51 -1.21 7.11 -3.35
N PHE A 52 0.09 7.11 -3.06
CA PHE A 52 0.81 8.31 -2.62
C PHE A 52 0.84 9.38 -3.70
N ALA A 53 1.14 9.02 -4.96
CA ALA A 53 1.21 9.95 -6.07
C ALA A 53 -0.14 10.62 -6.36
N LEU A 54 -1.24 9.86 -6.35
CA LEU A 54 -2.59 10.40 -6.52
C LEU A 54 -2.98 11.29 -5.33
N GLY A 55 -2.68 10.88 -4.11
CA GLY A 55 -2.93 11.69 -2.92
C GLY A 55 -2.13 13.00 -2.93
N TYR A 56 -0.89 12.98 -3.42
CA TYR A 56 -0.07 14.17 -3.60
C TYR A 56 -0.61 15.10 -4.70
N LEU A 57 -1.01 14.55 -5.85
CA LEU A 57 -1.66 15.31 -6.91
C LEU A 57 -2.94 15.99 -6.43
N LEU A 58 -3.74 15.31 -5.61
CA LEU A 58 -4.91 15.88 -4.96
C LEU A 58 -4.53 17.00 -3.99
N LEU A 59 -3.47 16.81 -3.21
CA LEU A 59 -2.96 17.82 -2.29
C LEU A 59 -2.55 19.11 -3.02
N VAL A 60 -1.82 18.96 -4.13
CA VAL A 60 -1.32 20.08 -4.95
C VAL A 60 -2.43 20.69 -5.81
N GLY A 61 -3.41 19.90 -6.23
CA GLY A 61 -4.53 20.39 -7.03
C GLY A 61 -5.62 21.10 -6.22
N LEU A 62 -5.67 20.87 -4.90
CA LEU A 62 -6.63 21.49 -3.98
C LEU A 62 -6.02 22.57 -3.07
N GLY A 63 -4.69 22.66 -3.01
CA GLY A 63 -3.92 23.66 -2.25
C GLY A 63 -3.47 24.82 -3.13
#